data_AF-A0A8C6X1A4-F1
#
_entry.id   AF-A0A8C6X1A4-F1
#
_cell.length_a   1.000
_cell.length_b   1.000
_cell.length_c   1.000
_cell.angle_alpha   90.00
_cell.angle_beta   90.00
_cell.angle_gamma   90.00
#
_symmetry.space_group_name_H-M   'P 1'
#
loop_
_entity.id
_entity.type
_entity.pdbx_description
1 polymer ?
#
loop_
_entity_poly.entity_id
_entity_poly.type
_entity_poly.pdbx_seq_one_letter_code
_entity_poly.pdbx_strand_id
1 'polypeptide(L)'
;MSSLHLDMKDIQHAVMNLDNSVVDLETLQALYENRAQSDELEKIEKHGKSSKEKENAKSLDKPEQFLYELSLIPNFSERAFCILFQSTFSESISSLRSKLELLQKLCEMLKSGSGVMRVLGLVLAFGNYMNGGNRTRGQADGFGLDILPKLKDVKSSV
;
A
#
# COMPACT_ATOMS: atom_id res chain seq x y z
N MET A 1 -17.66 14.81 -17.24
CA MET A 1 -18.12 14.28 -15.94
C MET A 1 -19.62 14.01 -16.02
N SER A 2 -20.01 13.12 -16.94
CA SER A 2 -21.41 12.83 -17.29
C SER A 2 -21.59 11.32 -17.15
N SER A 3 -22.70 10.91 -16.51
CA SER A 3 -23.29 9.56 -16.45
C SER A 3 -23.15 8.70 -15.18
N LEU A 4 -22.87 9.27 -14.01
CA LEU A 4 -23.32 8.59 -12.77
C LEU A 4 -24.81 8.90 -12.57
N HIS A 5 -25.66 8.10 -13.20
CA HIS A 5 -27.10 8.05 -12.92
C HIS A 5 -27.32 7.21 -11.64
N LEU A 6 -26.61 7.58 -10.56
CA LEU A 6 -26.75 6.94 -9.26
C LEU A 6 -27.72 7.77 -8.42
N ASP A 7 -28.81 7.16 -7.97
CA ASP A 7 -29.70 7.79 -7.00
C ASP A 7 -29.01 7.76 -5.62
N MET A 8 -29.25 8.78 -4.79
CA MET A 8 -28.76 8.82 -3.41
C MET A 8 -29.25 7.59 -2.62
N LYS A 9 -30.42 7.06 -2.98
CA LYS A 9 -30.95 5.80 -2.42
C LYS A 9 -30.07 4.60 -2.70
N ASP A 10 -29.50 4.51 -3.91
CA ASP A 10 -28.62 3.42 -4.29
C ASP A 10 -27.30 3.51 -3.54
N ILE A 11 -26.74 4.72 -3.40
CA ILE A 11 -25.54 4.99 -2.59
C ILE A 11 -25.79 4.57 -1.14
N GLN A 12 -26.91 5.03 -0.56
CA GLN A 12 -27.26 4.68 0.81
C GLN A 12 -27.43 3.17 1.00
N HIS A 13 -28.14 2.50 0.09
CA HIS A 13 -28.33 1.05 0.16
C HIS A 13 -27.00 0.30 0.06
N ALA A 14 -26.15 0.65 -0.90
CA ALA A 14 -24.84 0.05 -1.11
C ALA A 14 -23.95 0.19 0.14
N VAL A 15 -23.83 1.40 0.67
CA VAL A 15 -22.98 1.68 1.84
C VAL A 15 -23.51 1.03 3.12
N MET A 16 -24.84 1.03 3.32
CA MET A 16 -25.46 0.46 4.51
C MET A 16 -25.38 -1.08 4.54
N ASN A 17 -25.45 -1.72 3.37
CA ASN A 17 -25.43 -3.18 3.23
C ASN A 17 -24.06 -3.76 2.84
N LEU A 18 -23.02 -2.91 2.70
CA LEU A 18 -21.70 -3.29 2.22
C LEU A 18 -21.76 -3.99 0.84
N ASP A 19 -22.67 -3.52 -0.02
CA ASP A 19 -22.94 -4.07 -1.35
C ASP A 19 -22.29 -3.19 -2.42
N ASN A 20 -21.30 -3.73 -3.13
CA ASN A 20 -20.59 -3.06 -4.22
C ASN A 20 -21.01 -3.56 -5.62
N SER A 21 -22.17 -4.22 -5.74
CA SER A 21 -22.70 -4.68 -7.03
C SER A 21 -23.42 -3.57 -7.81
N VAL A 22 -24.07 -2.66 -7.09
CA VAL A 22 -24.82 -1.52 -7.65
C VAL A 22 -23.94 -0.28 -7.77
N VAL A 23 -23.08 -0.06 -6.77
CA VAL A 23 -22.10 1.03 -6.75
C VAL A 23 -20.71 0.41 -6.83
N ASP A 24 -20.06 0.58 -7.98
CA ASP A 24 -18.72 0.02 -8.18
C ASP A 24 -17.67 0.68 -7.26
N LEU A 25 -16.53 0.02 -7.12
CA LEU A 25 -15.46 0.45 -6.23
C LEU A 25 -14.84 1.79 -6.66
N GLU A 26 -14.80 2.10 -7.96
CA GLU A 26 -14.25 3.37 -8.48
C GLU A 26 -15.15 4.54 -8.07
N THR A 27 -16.46 4.37 -8.21
CA THR A 27 -17.48 5.32 -7.77
C THR A 27 -17.44 5.48 -6.25
N LEU A 28 -17.36 4.38 -5.50
CA LEU A 28 -17.29 4.46 -4.03
C LEU A 28 -16.02 5.15 -3.56
N GLN A 29 -14.88 4.92 -4.24
CA GLN A 29 -13.63 5.62 -3.99
C GLN A 29 -13.79 7.13 -4.26
N ALA A 30 -14.39 7.51 -5.39
CA ALA A 30 -14.65 8.91 -5.71
C ALA A 30 -15.57 9.58 -4.68
N LEU A 31 -16.63 8.89 -4.24
CA LEU A 31 -17.52 9.40 -3.18
C LEU A 31 -16.77 9.53 -1.84
N TYR A 32 -15.90 8.58 -1.51
CA TYR A 32 -15.07 8.65 -0.32
C TYR A 32 -14.10 9.83 -0.37
N GLU A 33 -13.40 10.04 -1.48
CA GLU A 33 -12.44 11.14 -1.63
C GLU A 33 -13.09 12.52 -1.67
N ASN A 34 -14.28 12.64 -2.26
CA ASN A 34 -14.99 13.90 -2.43
C ASN A 34 -15.99 14.21 -1.31
N ARG A 35 -16.10 13.35 -0.29
CA ARG A 35 -16.98 13.61 0.85
C ARG A 35 -16.59 14.92 1.54
N ALA A 36 -17.59 15.66 2.00
CA ALA A 36 -17.34 16.91 2.70
C ALA A 36 -16.58 16.68 4.01
N GLN A 37 -15.60 17.53 4.26
CA GLN A 37 -14.88 17.55 5.53
C GLN A 37 -15.71 18.25 6.61
N SER A 38 -15.34 18.07 7.88
CA SER A 38 -16.11 18.59 9.01
C SER A 38 -16.35 20.11 8.93
N ASP A 39 -15.35 20.88 8.51
CA ASP A 39 -15.48 22.35 8.39
C ASP A 39 -16.35 22.78 7.20
N GLU A 40 -16.38 21.98 6.13
CA GLU A 40 -17.26 22.20 4.98
C GLU A 40 -18.71 21.89 5.34
N LEU A 41 -18.94 20.77 6.03
CA LEU A 41 -20.26 20.39 6.53
C LEU A 41 -20.86 21.44 7.48
N GLU A 42 -20.06 21.98 8.40
CA GLU A 42 -20.49 23.05 9.30
C GLU A 42 -20.98 24.29 8.52
N LYS A 43 -20.28 24.67 7.45
CA LYS A 43 -20.67 25.80 6.58
C LYS A 43 -21.96 25.50 5.84
N ILE A 44 -22.08 24.30 5.26
CA ILE A 44 -23.26 23.84 4.52
C ILE A 44 -24.49 23.81 5.44
N GLU A 45 -24.36 23.24 6.64
CA GLU A 45 -25.45 23.19 7.62
C GLU A 45 -25.88 24.59 8.09
N LYS A 46 -24.92 25.46 8.39
CA LYS A 46 -25.20 26.82 8.85
C LYS A 46 -25.94 27.61 7.78
N HIS A 47 -25.53 27.49 6.53
CA HIS A 47 -26.22 28.10 5.40
C HIS A 47 -27.62 27.52 5.20
N GLY A 48 -27.76 26.19 5.29
CA GLY A 48 -29.06 25.50 5.22
C GLY A 48 -30.04 25.95 6.30
N LYS A 49 -29.58 26.14 7.55
CA LYS A 49 -30.38 26.66 8.66
C LYS A 49 -30.77 28.13 8.44
N SER A 50 -29.80 28.99 8.12
CA SER A 50 -30.06 30.42 7.86
C SER A 50 -30.99 30.64 6.66
N SER A 51 -31.03 29.72 5.70
CA SER A 51 -31.87 29.85 4.52
C SER A 51 -33.33 29.48 4.77
N LYS A 52 -33.61 28.64 5.77
CA LYS A 52 -34.97 28.33 6.22
C LYS A 52 -35.61 29.46 7.04
N GLU A 53 -34.78 30.28 7.70
CA GLU A 53 -35.24 31.38 8.56
C GLU A 53 -35.45 32.71 7.81
N LYS A 54 -34.84 32.87 6.63
CA LYS A 54 -34.91 34.10 5.83
C LYS A 54 -35.63 33.83 4.51
N GLU A 55 -36.79 34.47 4.32
CA GLU A 55 -37.64 34.37 3.12
C GLU A 55 -36.92 34.65 1.78
N ASN A 56 -35.76 35.34 1.81
CA ASN A 56 -34.99 35.74 0.62
C ASN A 56 -33.59 35.11 0.52
N ALA A 57 -33.29 34.07 1.31
CA ALA A 57 -31.98 33.42 1.25
C ALA A 57 -31.86 32.47 0.05
N LYS A 58 -30.69 32.47 -0.60
CA LYS A 58 -30.38 31.55 -1.69
C LYS A 58 -30.25 30.12 -1.14
N SER A 59 -30.88 29.16 -1.79
CA SER A 59 -30.70 27.73 -1.50
C SER A 59 -29.25 27.30 -1.74
N LEU A 60 -28.85 26.17 -1.14
CA LEU A 60 -27.60 25.48 -1.51
C LEU A 60 -27.63 25.14 -3.01
N ASP A 61 -26.47 25.14 -3.67
CA ASP A 61 -26.36 24.63 -5.04
C ASP A 61 -26.28 23.09 -5.02
N LYS A 62 -26.42 22.47 -6.20
CA LYS A 62 -26.51 21.00 -6.31
C LYS A 62 -25.32 20.24 -5.68
N PRO A 63 -24.05 20.70 -5.81
CA PRO A 63 -22.93 20.01 -5.17
C PRO A 63 -23.04 20.02 -3.64
N GLU A 64 -23.37 21.14 -3.01
CA GLU A 64 -23.51 21.25 -1.56
C GLU A 64 -24.73 20.46 -1.05
N GLN A 65 -25.82 20.43 -1.81
CA GLN A 65 -26.97 19.56 -1.52
C GLN A 65 -26.55 18.09 -1.52
N PHE A 66 -25.81 17.65 -2.54
CA PHE A 66 -25.33 16.28 -2.64
C PHE A 66 -24.41 15.90 -1.48
N LEU A 67 -23.44 16.76 -1.14
CA LEU A 67 -22.52 16.54 -0.02
C LEU A 67 -23.27 16.49 1.32
N TYR A 68 -24.27 17.35 1.50
CA TYR A 68 -25.13 17.31 2.66
C TYR A 68 -25.90 16.00 2.75
N GLU A 69 -26.58 15.58 1.69
CA GLU A 69 -27.33 14.31 1.65
C GLU A 69 -26.43 13.10 1.90
N LEU A 70 -25.23 13.06 1.32
CA LEU A 70 -24.23 12.01 1.56
C LEU A 70 -23.85 11.94 3.05
N SER A 71 -23.71 13.10 3.71
CA SER A 71 -23.37 13.18 5.14
C SER A 71 -24.46 12.67 6.07
N LEU A 72 -25.71 12.60 5.60
CA LEU A 72 -26.83 12.04 6.36
C LEU A 72 -26.77 10.51 6.45
N ILE A 73 -25.97 9.85 5.60
CA ILE A 73 -25.72 8.41 5.69
C ILE A 73 -24.89 8.13 6.95
N PRO A 74 -25.41 7.36 7.92
CA PRO A 74 -24.70 7.12 9.17
C PRO A 74 -23.34 6.45 8.96
N ASN A 75 -22.29 7.10 9.46
CA ASN A 75 -20.90 6.61 9.37
C ASN A 75 -20.46 6.33 7.92
N PHE A 76 -20.88 7.16 6.97
CA PHE A 76 -20.52 7.01 5.57
C PHE A 76 -19.01 6.79 5.36
N SER A 77 -18.18 7.66 5.96
CA SER A 77 -16.72 7.61 5.82
C SER A 77 -16.16 6.25 6.25
N GLU A 78 -16.55 5.79 7.44
CA GLU A 78 -16.05 4.52 8.00
C GLU A 78 -16.53 3.32 7.18
N ARG A 79 -17.79 3.33 6.74
CA ARG A 79 -18.36 2.24 5.94
C ARG A 79 -17.73 2.15 4.56
N ALA A 80 -17.62 3.28 3.85
CA ALA A 80 -16.97 3.32 2.55
C ALA A 80 -15.50 2.87 2.66
N PHE A 81 -14.78 3.34 3.69
CA PHE A 81 -13.43 2.86 3.98
C PHE A 81 -13.38 1.34 4.18
N CYS A 82 -14.29 0.77 4.97
CA CYS A 82 -14.33 -0.68 5.20
C CYS A 82 -14.56 -1.47 3.90
N ILE A 83 -15.47 -1.03 3.02
CA ILE A 83 -15.72 -1.69 1.73
C ILE A 83 -14.47 -1.64 0.85
N LEU A 84 -13.84 -0.47 0.73
CA LEU A 84 -12.63 -0.25 -0.08
C LEU A 84 -11.42 -1.04 0.48
N PHE A 85 -11.31 -1.11 1.79
CA PHE A 85 -10.29 -1.92 2.44
C PHE A 85 -10.53 -3.41 2.21
N GLN A 86 -11.76 -3.89 2.39
CA GLN A 86 -12.11 -5.30 2.21
C GLN A 86 -11.84 -5.77 0.78
N SER A 87 -12.11 -4.94 -0.23
CA SER A 87 -11.88 -5.29 -1.64
C SER A 87 -10.41 -5.52 -1.97
N THR A 88 -9.49 -4.85 -1.28
CA THR A 88 -8.03 -4.93 -1.52
C THR A 88 -7.29 -5.79 -0.49
N PHE A 89 -7.95 -6.17 0.61
CA PHE A 89 -7.31 -6.84 1.74
C PHE A 89 -6.68 -8.19 1.36
N SER A 90 -7.43 -9.05 0.66
CA SER A 90 -6.98 -10.42 0.34
C SER A 90 -5.72 -10.42 -0.54
N GLU A 91 -5.69 -9.55 -1.54
CA GLU A 91 -4.50 -9.40 -2.40
C GLU A 91 -3.33 -8.82 -1.60
N SER A 92 -3.57 -7.77 -0.82
CA SER A 92 -2.55 -7.10 -0.01
C SER A 92 -1.89 -8.04 0.99
N ILE A 93 -2.69 -8.83 1.73
CA ILE A 93 -2.17 -9.77 2.73
C ILE A 93 -1.44 -10.94 2.07
N SER A 94 -1.93 -11.44 0.93
CA SER A 94 -1.29 -12.51 0.16
C SER A 94 0.08 -12.08 -0.38
N SER A 95 0.15 -10.86 -0.94
CA SER A 95 1.39 -10.25 -1.42
C SER A 95 2.40 -10.07 -0.28
N LEU A 96 1.96 -9.57 0.88
CA LEU A 96 2.82 -9.41 2.05
C LEU A 96 3.35 -10.76 2.55
N ARG A 97 2.48 -11.76 2.69
CA ARG A 97 2.88 -13.11 3.12
C ARG A 97 3.91 -13.72 2.20
N SER A 98 3.68 -13.64 0.89
CA SER A 98 4.61 -14.18 -0.13
C SER A 98 6.00 -13.54 -0.04
N LYS A 99 6.06 -12.22 0.18
CA LYS A 99 7.33 -11.50 0.37
C LYS A 99 8.06 -11.93 1.65
N LEU A 100 7.34 -12.11 2.75
CA LEU A 100 7.91 -12.56 4.02
C LEU A 100 8.42 -14.00 3.94
N GLU A 101 7.66 -14.91 3.34
CA GLU A 101 8.07 -16.29 3.13
C GLU A 101 9.31 -16.38 2.23
N LEU A 102 9.36 -15.58 1.16
CA LEU A 102 10.54 -15.51 0.30
C LEU A 102 11.77 -15.02 1.08
N LEU A 103 11.62 -13.94 1.85
CA LEU A 103 12.71 -13.41 2.67
C LEU A 103 13.21 -14.45 3.68
N GLN A 104 12.30 -15.14 4.36
CA GLN A 104 12.65 -16.20 5.29
C GLN A 104 13.44 -17.32 4.60
N LYS A 105 12.94 -17.83 3.48
CA LYS A 105 13.61 -18.89 2.69
C LYS A 105 15.00 -18.45 2.22
N LEU A 106 15.15 -17.19 1.80
CA LEU A 106 16.45 -16.64 1.39
C LEU A 106 17.42 -16.55 2.56
N CYS A 107 16.98 -16.06 3.72
CA CYS A 107 17.80 -16.00 4.93
C CYS A 107 18.26 -17.41 5.37
N GLU A 108 17.37 -18.40 5.34
CA GLU A 108 17.71 -19.79 5.63
C GLU A 108 18.73 -20.33 4.63
N MET A 109 18.49 -20.15 3.32
CA MET A 109 19.41 -20.58 2.27
C MET A 109 20.80 -19.95 2.41
N LEU A 110 20.87 -18.65 2.70
CA LEU A 110 22.16 -17.96 2.88
C LEU A 110 22.88 -18.39 4.15
N LYS A 111 22.16 -18.72 5.22
CA LYS A 111 22.73 -19.08 6.52
C LYS A 111 23.16 -20.55 6.60
N SER A 112 22.39 -21.47 6.03
CA SER A 112 22.59 -22.92 6.20
C SER A 112 22.66 -23.69 4.89
N GLY A 113 22.48 -23.04 3.73
CA GLY A 113 22.58 -23.67 2.43
C GLY A 113 23.98 -24.22 2.18
N SER A 114 24.09 -25.55 2.09
CA SER A 114 25.37 -26.25 1.89
C SER A 114 26.10 -25.79 0.63
N GLY A 115 25.36 -25.51 -0.46
CA GLY A 115 25.93 -24.97 -1.69
C GLY A 115 26.55 -23.58 -1.51
N VAL A 116 25.87 -22.68 -0.80
CA VAL A 116 26.38 -21.33 -0.49
C VAL A 116 27.64 -21.43 0.37
N MET A 117 27.59 -22.21 1.46
CA MET A 117 28.74 -22.40 2.35
C MET A 117 29.94 -23.02 1.63
N ARG A 118 29.69 -23.96 0.71
CA ARG A 118 30.76 -24.57 -0.10
C ARG A 118 31.43 -23.56 -1.03
N VAL A 119 30.65 -22.71 -1.70
CA VAL A 119 31.20 -21.67 -2.58
C VAL A 119 32.01 -20.65 -1.75
N LEU A 120 31.46 -20.18 -0.64
CA LEU A 120 32.18 -19.24 0.25
C LEU A 120 33.47 -19.87 0.80
N GLY A 121 33.45 -21.14 1.20
CA GLY A 121 34.63 -21.86 1.65
C GLY A 121 35.70 -22.01 0.56
N LEU A 122 35.32 -22.25 -0.69
CA LEU A 122 36.25 -22.29 -1.83
C LEU A 122 36.87 -20.92 -2.09
N VAL A 123 36.08 -19.85 -2.06
CA VAL A 123 36.58 -18.48 -2.19
C VAL A 123 37.60 -18.17 -1.09
N LEU A 124 37.32 -18.57 0.16
CA LEU A 124 38.24 -18.39 1.28
C LEU A 124 39.54 -19.18 1.06
N ALA A 125 39.44 -20.46 0.67
CA ALA A 125 40.59 -21.33 0.45
C ALA A 125 41.51 -20.79 -0.67
N PHE A 126 40.94 -20.40 -1.81
CA PHE A 126 41.71 -19.82 -2.91
C PHE A 126 42.29 -18.45 -2.56
N GLY A 127 41.51 -17.59 -1.89
CA GLY A 127 41.98 -16.31 -1.41
C GLY A 127 43.18 -16.45 -0.46
N ASN A 128 43.12 -17.38 0.49
CA ASN A 128 44.20 -17.67 1.42
C ASN A 128 45.45 -18.23 0.74
N TYR A 129 45.26 -19.09 -0.27
CA TYR A 129 46.37 -19.61 -1.06
C TYR A 129 47.07 -18.50 -1.86
N MET A 130 46.28 -17.68 -2.58
CA MET A 130 46.81 -16.60 -3.42
C MET A 130 47.46 -15.46 -2.62
N ASN A 131 46.97 -15.18 -1.41
CA ASN A 131 47.53 -14.16 -0.52
C ASN A 131 48.55 -14.73 0.48
N GLY A 132 48.99 -15.98 0.29
CA GLY A 132 50.00 -16.62 1.12
C GLY A 132 51.30 -15.79 1.15
N GLY A 133 51.75 -15.42 2.35
CA GLY A 133 52.92 -14.54 2.56
C GLY A 133 52.56 -13.07 2.82
N ASN A 134 51.31 -12.65 2.60
CA ASN A 134 50.83 -11.35 3.06
C ASN A 134 50.39 -11.42 4.53
N ARG A 135 51.10 -10.72 5.41
CA ARG A 135 50.83 -10.68 6.87
C ARG A 135 49.42 -10.24 7.26
N THR A 136 48.69 -9.51 6.40
CA THR A 136 47.35 -8.99 6.70
C THR A 136 46.24 -9.64 5.87
N ARG A 137 46.58 -10.46 4.86
CA ARG A 137 45.60 -11.04 3.92
C ARG A 137 45.73 -12.54 3.69
N GLY A 138 46.84 -13.15 4.11
CA GLY A 138 46.97 -14.61 4.16
C GLY A 138 46.45 -15.15 5.49
N GLN A 139 45.87 -16.36 5.47
CA GLN A 139 45.32 -17.05 6.66
C GLN A 139 44.12 -16.34 7.30
N ALA A 140 43.20 -15.80 6.49
CA ALA A 140 41.95 -15.25 6.99
C ALA A 140 40.97 -16.37 7.42
N ASP A 141 40.18 -16.10 8.46
CA ASP A 141 39.07 -16.97 8.92
C ASP A 141 37.77 -16.71 8.17
N GLY A 142 37.70 -15.62 7.40
CA GLY A 142 36.53 -15.20 6.64
C GLY A 142 36.80 -13.94 5.82
N PHE A 143 35.80 -13.51 5.07
CA PHE A 143 35.87 -12.30 4.24
C PHE A 143 34.52 -11.58 4.21
N GLY A 144 34.53 -10.28 3.92
CA GLY A 144 33.31 -9.51 3.67
C GLY A 144 32.70 -9.86 2.33
N LEU A 145 31.37 -9.97 2.25
CA LEU A 145 30.65 -10.33 1.02
C LEU A 145 30.84 -9.32 -0.12
N ASP A 146 31.31 -8.10 0.17
CA ASP A 146 31.68 -7.08 -0.81
C ASP A 146 32.85 -7.50 -1.71
N ILE A 147 33.58 -8.56 -1.37
CA ILE A 147 34.62 -9.14 -2.21
C ILE A 147 34.06 -9.96 -3.39
N LEU A 148 32.84 -10.52 -3.26
CA LEU A 148 32.29 -11.44 -4.25
C LEU A 148 32.18 -10.81 -5.65
N PRO A 149 31.71 -9.56 -5.82
CA PRO A 149 31.67 -8.92 -7.14
C PRO A 149 33.06 -8.65 -7.74
N LYS A 150 34.12 -8.59 -6.91
CA LYS A 150 35.51 -8.33 -7.32
C LYS A 150 36.23 -9.59 -7.80
N LEU A 151 35.66 -10.78 -7.56
CA LEU A 151 36.25 -12.05 -8.02
C LEU A 151 36.39 -12.11 -9.54
N LYS A 152 35.50 -11.44 -10.28
CA LYS A 152 35.57 -11.33 -11.75
C LYS A 152 36.83 -10.60 -12.25
N ASP A 153 37.45 -9.77 -11.41
CA ASP A 153 38.61 -8.96 -11.78
C ASP A 153 39.93 -9.74 -11.62
N VAL A 154 39.88 -10.94 -11.03
CA VAL A 154 41.01 -11.85 -10.94
C VAL A 154 41.22 -12.52 -12.30
N LYS A 155 42.28 -12.13 -12.99
CA LYS A 155 42.63 -12.67 -14.32
C LYS A 155 43.54 -13.89 -14.20
N SER A 156 43.35 -14.83 -15.12
CA SER A 156 44.30 -15.91 -15.36
C SER A 156 45.58 -15.34 -15.97
N SER A 157 46.72 -15.98 -15.72
CA SER A 157 48.00 -15.64 -16.37
C SER A 157 48.16 -16.26 -17.76
N VAL A 158 47.07 -16.84 -18.29
CA VAL A 158 46.98 -17.46 -19.62
C VAL A 158 46.43 -16.46 -20.61
#